data_AF-A0A9E1TN42-F1
#
_entry.id   AF-A0A9E1TN42-F1
#
_cell.length_a   1.000
_cell.length_b   1.000
_cell.length_c   1.000
_cell.angle_alpha   90.00
_cell.angle_beta   90.00
_cell.angle_gamma   90.00
#
_symmetry.space_group_name_H-M   'P 1'
#
loop_
_entity.id
_entity.type
_entity.pdbx_description
1 polymer ?
#
loop_
_entity_poly.entity_id
_entity_poly.type
_entity_poly.pdbx_seq_one_letter_code
_entity_poly.pdbx_strand_id
1 'polypeptide(L)'
;AAYVNVPVYRAFHEWMGRSDVLGEHWERWDAGDRAASLDAMPDTVVDDLLVHGSPDECRTHIDRYVAAGITTPVLSIVPLAGVDVDDAIRDLAPGRNR
;
A
#
# COMPACT_ATOMS: atom_id res chain seq x y z
N ALA A 1 -4.68 1.10 -8.59
CA ALA A 1 -4.63 -0.05 -9.52
C ALA A 1 -4.09 0.33 -10.91
N ALA A 2 -4.75 1.20 -11.69
CA ALA A 2 -4.34 1.51 -13.07
C ALA A 2 -2.85 1.91 -13.26
N TYR A 3 -2.25 2.61 -12.29
CA TYR A 3 -0.84 3.03 -12.32
C TYR A 3 0.17 1.88 -12.30
N VAL A 4 -0.19 0.72 -11.74
CA VAL A 4 0.66 -0.48 -11.71
C VAL A 4 0.99 -0.98 -13.13
N ASN A 5 0.21 -0.56 -14.13
CA ASN A 5 0.42 -0.90 -15.53
C ASN A 5 1.34 0.07 -16.29
N VAL A 6 1.65 1.24 -15.73
CA VAL A 6 2.59 2.18 -16.38
C VAL A 6 3.97 1.51 -16.41
N PRO A 7 4.73 1.56 -17.52
CA PRO A 7 5.92 0.72 -17.72
C PRO A 7 6.93 0.74 -16.58
N VAL A 8 7.17 1.91 -15.97
CA VAL A 8 8.12 2.04 -14.86
C VAL A 8 7.65 1.31 -13.58
N TYR A 9 6.35 1.35 -13.28
CA TYR A 9 5.81 0.68 -12.10
C TYR A 9 5.67 -0.82 -12.33
N ARG A 10 5.29 -1.24 -13.55
CA ARG A 10 5.30 -2.67 -13.92
C ARG A 10 6.69 -3.27 -13.75
N ALA A 11 7.71 -2.63 -14.33
CA ALA A 11 9.11 -3.09 -14.20
C ALA A 11 9.58 -3.14 -12.74
N PHE A 12 9.17 -2.18 -11.91
CA PHE A 12 9.46 -2.20 -10.48
C PHE A 12 8.84 -3.41 -9.76
N HIS A 13 7.59 -3.75 -10.06
CA HIS A 13 6.93 -4.92 -9.49
C HIS A 13 7.52 -6.25 -10.00
N GLU A 14 7.91 -6.32 -11.28
CA GLU A 14 8.65 -7.46 -11.83
C GLU A 14 9.99 -7.64 -11.11
N TRP A 15 10.74 -6.56 -10.88
CA TRP A 15 11.99 -6.58 -10.13
C TRP A 15 11.82 -7.03 -8.67
N MET A 16 10.71 -6.66 -8.02
CA MET A 16 10.36 -7.15 -6.68
C MET A 16 9.90 -8.62 -6.66
N GLY A 17 9.82 -9.29 -7.81
CA GLY A 17 9.38 -10.69 -7.90
C GLY A 17 7.86 -10.89 -7.84
N ARG A 18 7.06 -9.86 -8.17
CA ARG A 18 5.59 -9.92 -8.12
C ARG A 18 4.92 -10.36 -9.43
N SER A 19 5.69 -10.85 -10.40
CA SER A 19 5.16 -11.22 -11.71
C SER A 19 4.06 -12.29 -11.63
N ASP A 20 4.22 -13.31 -10.79
CA ASP A 20 3.22 -14.37 -10.63
C ASP A 20 1.91 -13.83 -10.03
N VAL A 21 2.01 -12.88 -9.10
CA VAL A 21 0.87 -12.29 -8.39
C VAL A 21 0.10 -11.30 -9.27
N LEU A 22 0.81 -10.56 -10.15
CA LEU A 22 0.22 -9.54 -11.02
C LEU A 22 -0.05 -10.01 -12.45
N GLY A 23 0.28 -11.26 -12.80
CA GLY A 23 0.20 -11.79 -14.16
C GLY A 23 -1.19 -11.62 -14.78
N GLU A 24 -2.23 -12.11 -14.11
CA GLU A 24 -3.62 -12.02 -14.61
C GLU A 24 -4.08 -10.57 -14.78
N HIS A 25 -3.71 -9.68 -13.83
CA HIS A 25 -4.01 -8.26 -13.92
C HIS A 25 -3.41 -7.62 -15.18
N TRP A 26 -2.15 -7.92 -15.49
CA TRP A 26 -1.43 -7.39 -16.65
C TRP A 26 -1.90 -7.99 -17.96
N GLU A 27 -2.15 -9.29 -18.03
CA GLU A 27 -2.69 -9.95 -19.24
C GLU A 27 -4.00 -9.31 -19.69
N ARG A 28 -4.93 -9.08 -18.74
CA ARG A 28 -6.21 -8.41 -19.02
C ARG A 28 -6.05 -6.95 -19.42
N TRP A 29 -5.12 -6.24 -18.79
CA TRP A 29 -4.81 -4.85 -19.15
C TRP A 29 -4.26 -4.74 -20.57
N ASP A 30 -3.29 -5.60 -20.92
CA ASP A 30 -2.63 -5.64 -22.22
C ASP A 30 -3.62 -6.05 -23.34
N ALA A 31 -4.60 -6.89 -23.02
CA ALA A 31 -5.74 -7.21 -23.89
C ALA A 31 -6.75 -6.05 -24.05
N GLY A 32 -6.62 -4.98 -23.27
CA GLY A 32 -7.50 -3.81 -23.29
C GLY A 32 -8.73 -3.93 -22.38
N ASP A 33 -8.93 -5.05 -21.68
CA ASP A 33 -10.06 -5.25 -20.76
C ASP A 33 -9.78 -4.62 -19.40
N ARG A 34 -10.10 -3.32 -19.29
CA ARG A 34 -9.80 -2.54 -18.09
C ARG A 34 -10.63 -2.94 -16.89
N ALA A 35 -11.88 -3.34 -17.09
CA ALA A 35 -12.75 -3.77 -16.00
C ALA A 35 -12.23 -5.08 -15.41
N ALA A 36 -12.02 -6.08 -16.26
CA ALA A 36 -11.53 -7.38 -15.82
C ALA A 36 -10.12 -7.30 -15.22
N SER A 37 -9.27 -6.39 -15.71
CA SER A 37 -7.96 -6.11 -15.13
C SER A 37 -8.08 -5.57 -13.71
N LEU A 38 -8.96 -4.58 -13.47
CA LEU A 38 -9.17 -4.03 -12.13
C LEU A 38 -9.75 -5.06 -11.17
N ASP A 39 -10.68 -5.91 -11.63
CA ASP A 39 -11.25 -7.00 -10.84
C ASP A 39 -10.21 -8.07 -10.47
N ALA A 40 -9.19 -8.25 -11.32
CA ALA A 40 -8.08 -9.18 -11.09
C ALA A 40 -6.94 -8.58 -10.26
N MET A 41 -7.04 -7.33 -9.78
CA MET A 41 -6.02 -6.73 -8.93
C MET A 41 -6.01 -7.43 -7.56
N PRO A 42 -4.88 -8.04 -7.14
CA PRO A 42 -4.81 -8.72 -5.85
C PRO A 42 -4.72 -7.70 -4.69
N ASP A 43 -5.57 -7.88 -3.68
CA ASP A 43 -5.59 -7.06 -2.46
C ASP A 43 -4.23 -7.05 -1.75
N THR A 44 -3.50 -8.17 -1.78
CA THR A 44 -2.19 -8.30 -1.14
C THR A 44 -1.16 -7.30 -1.67
N VAL A 45 -1.27 -6.89 -2.95
CA VAL A 45 -0.37 -5.87 -3.50
C VAL A 45 -0.69 -4.49 -2.91
N VAL A 46 -1.94 -4.21 -2.59
CA VAL A 46 -2.34 -2.97 -1.90
C VAL A 46 -1.86 -3.00 -0.45
N ASP A 47 -2.07 -4.11 0.24
CA ASP A 47 -1.66 -4.31 1.63
C ASP A 47 -0.15 -4.18 1.84
N ASP A 48 0.64 -4.61 0.86
CA ASP A 48 2.09 -4.47 0.91
C ASP A 48 2.58 -3.04 0.64
N LEU A 49 1.77 -2.21 -0.03
CA LEU A 49 2.15 -0.86 -0.44
C LEU A 49 1.72 0.21 0.58
N LEU A 50 0.65 -0.05 1.33
CA LEU A 50 0.05 0.91 2.26
C LEU A 50 -0.09 0.29 3.64
N VAL A 51 0.14 1.10 4.67
CA VAL A 51 -0.34 0.79 6.02
C VAL A 51 -1.76 1.34 6.13
N HIS A 52 -2.75 0.45 6.25
CA HIS A 52 -4.16 0.82 6.29
C HIS A 52 -4.94 -0.07 7.26
N GLY A 53 -6.11 0.39 7.68
CA GLY A 53 -6.93 -0.20 8.73
C GLY A 53 -7.34 0.82 9.79
N SER A 54 -7.74 0.33 10.96
CA SER A 54 -7.98 1.17 12.13
C SER A 54 -6.67 1.82 12.64
N PRO A 55 -6.76 2.92 13.40
CA PRO A 55 -5.60 3.54 14.03
C PRO A 55 -4.68 2.57 14.79
N ASP A 56 -5.25 1.62 15.53
CA ASP A 56 -4.48 0.66 16.33
C ASP A 56 -3.77 -0.40 15.48
N GLU A 57 -4.37 -0.83 14.37
CA GLU A 57 -3.74 -1.72 13.40
C GLU A 57 -2.55 -1.01 12.73
N CYS A 58 -2.75 0.25 12.30
CA CYS A 58 -1.69 1.06 11.73
C CYS A 58 -0.51 1.25 12.70
N ARG A 59 -0.79 1.58 13.98
CA ARG A 59 0.25 1.69 15.02
C ARG A 59 1.01 0.39 15.21
N THR A 60 0.29 -0.74 15.32
CA THR A 60 0.90 -2.07 15.46
C THR A 60 1.84 -2.39 14.29
N HIS A 61 1.45 -2.02 13.07
CA HIS A 61 2.27 -2.25 11.88
C HIS A 61 3.50 -1.33 11.82
N ILE A 62 3.37 -0.08 12.26
CA ILE A 62 4.51 0.84 12.41
C ILE A 62 5.49 0.32 13.47
N ASP A 63 4.98 -0.12 14.62
CA ASP A 63 5.80 -0.70 15.70
C ASP A 63 6.58 -1.93 15.23
N ARG A 64 5.99 -2.74 14.34
CA ARG A 64 6.71 -3.86 13.69
C ARG A 64 7.92 -3.38 12.88
N TYR A 65 7.81 -2.29 12.13
CA TYR A 65 8.96 -1.72 11.41
C TYR A 65 10.01 -1.15 12.35
N VAL A 66 9.59 -0.51 13.45
CA VAL A 66 10.50 -0.01 14.48
C VAL A 66 11.25 -1.16 15.14
N ALA A 67 10.54 -2.24 15.51
CA ALA A 67 11.15 -3.44 16.07
C ALA A 67 12.13 -4.13 15.09
N ALA A 68 11.92 -3.97 13.77
CA ALA A 68 12.82 -4.44 12.73
C ALA A 68 14.05 -3.53 12.50
N GLY A 69 14.17 -2.42 13.24
CA GLY A 69 15.35 -1.55 13.25
C GLY A 69 15.16 -0.17 12.59
N ILE A 70 13.95 0.17 12.12
CA ILE A 70 13.66 1.55 11.68
C ILE A 70 13.64 2.48 12.88
N THR A 71 14.50 3.50 12.89
CA THR A 71 14.58 4.44 14.04
C THR A 71 13.67 5.65 13.90
N THR A 72 13.35 6.05 12.67
CA THR A 72 12.61 7.30 12.39
C THR A 72 11.57 7.06 11.30
N PRO A 73 10.37 6.57 11.64
CA PRO A 73 9.28 6.47 10.68
C PRO A 73 8.85 7.86 10.20
N VAL A 74 8.84 8.08 8.88
CA VAL A 74 8.30 9.29 8.25
C VAL A 74 7.01 8.91 7.54
N LEU A 75 5.88 9.31 8.11
CA LEU A 75 4.56 8.91 7.63
C LEU A 75 4.04 9.93 6.61
N SER A 76 3.64 9.45 5.43
CA SER A 76 2.85 10.21 4.47
C SER A 76 1.40 9.75 4.58
N ILE A 77 0.51 10.62 5.05
CA ILE A 77 -0.91 10.31 5.17
C ILE A 77 -1.57 10.54 3.82
N VAL A 78 -2.17 9.48 3.28
CA VAL A 78 -2.96 9.55 2.06
C VAL A 78 -4.44 9.59 2.47
N PRO A 79 -5.16 10.71 2.26
CA PRO A 79 -6.55 10.88 2.72
C PRO A 79 -7.52 10.14 1.80
N LEU A 80 -7.42 8.81 1.75
CA LEU A 80 -8.36 7.95 1.05
C LEU A 80 -9.61 7.73 1.92
N ALA A 81 -10.73 7.40 1.27
CA ALA A 81 -11.97 6.99 1.94
C ALA A 81 -12.54 7.96 2.99
N GLY A 82 -12.26 9.26 2.87
CA GLY A 82 -12.81 10.28 3.77
C GLY A 82 -12.09 10.41 5.11
N VAL A 83 -10.87 9.89 5.23
CA VAL A 83 -10.01 10.10 6.39
C VAL A 83 -9.72 11.59 6.58
N ASP A 84 -10.01 12.10 7.78
CA ASP A 84 -9.53 13.41 8.22
C ASP A 84 -8.04 13.34 8.57
N VAL A 85 -7.25 14.21 7.95
CA VAL A 85 -5.79 14.18 8.09
C VAL A 85 -5.36 14.59 9.50
N ASP A 86 -6.03 15.56 10.12
CA ASP A 86 -5.65 16.03 11.45
C ASP A 86 -5.92 14.97 12.51
N ASP A 87 -7.05 14.26 12.39
CA ASP A 87 -7.36 13.14 13.27
C ASP A 87 -6.39 11.98 13.06
N ALA A 88 -6.06 11.64 11.81
CA ALA A 88 -5.06 10.62 11.51
C ALA A 88 -3.67 10.98 12.05
N ILE A 89 -3.27 12.26 12.03
CA ILE A 89 -2.02 12.72 12.66
C ILE A 89 -2.07 12.51 14.17
N ARG A 90 -3.17 12.90 14.83
CA ARG A 90 -3.31 12.74 16.29
C ARG A 90 -3.30 11.28 16.69
N ASP A 91 -3.97 10.44 15.91
CA ASP A 91 -4.00 9.01 16.13
C ASP A 91 -2.61 8.39 15.91
N LEU A 92 -1.93 8.69 14.83
CA LEU A 92 -0.62 8.06 14.56
C LEU A 92 0.55 8.74 15.28
N ALA A 93 0.31 9.82 16.01
CA ALA A 93 1.35 10.49 16.78
C ALA A 93 1.96 9.52 17.81
N PRO A 94 3.30 9.59 18.04
CA PRO A 94 3.92 8.84 19.11
C PRO A 94 3.22 9.16 20.43
N GLY A 95 2.84 8.12 21.19
CA GLY A 95 2.31 8.33 22.54
C GLY A 95 3.30 9.16 23.36
N ARG A 96 2.80 10.19 24.08
CA ARG A 96 3.63 10.96 25.04
C ARG A 96 4.44 9.95 25.87
N ASN A 97 5.76 10.00 25.72
CA ASN A 97 6.78 9.10 26.26
C ASN A 97 6.29 8.16 27.38
N ARG A 98 6.43 6.84 27.13
CA ARG A 98 6.55 5.85 28.22
C ARG A 98 7.83 6.11 29.02
#